data_AF-A0A167I6F8-F1
#
_entry.id   AF-A0A167I6F8-F1
#
_cell.length_a   1.000
_cell.length_b   1.000
_cell.length_c   1.000
_cell.angle_alpha   90.00
_cell.angle_beta   90.00
_cell.angle_gamma   90.00
#
_symmetry.space_group_name_H-M   'P 1'
#
loop_
_entity.id
_entity.type
_entity.pdbx_description
1 polymer ?
#
loop_
_entity_poly.entity_id
_entity_poly.type
_entity_poly.pdbx_seq_one_letter_code
_entity_poly.pdbx_strand_id
1 'polypeptide(L)'
;MADERVYIDPWSPGTDHGPVLEPVELYALGENVKVRINPCLTGEDKKKHDFVYDVADGRAMSQEEGLAVQKYYDEPATLPRLTQVVIYTKLAPWVTVVRATMHDRGVTVGDCCESMKACYAKPITQEEWEALPPRVVASVQRSLSGSMQYGYGVTHAPNGSVNIKRFNWLMQRTVCSFLTVDDKYAEKRFGYRAPNLFLMDFTE
;
A
#
# COMPACT_ATOMS: atom_id res chain seq x y z
N MET A 1 -44.87 -3.31 -15.39
CA MET A 1 -43.88 -3.63 -14.35
C MET A 1 -42.70 -2.73 -14.64
N ALA A 2 -42.45 -1.73 -13.79
CA ALA A 2 -41.32 -0.83 -13.96
C ALA A 2 -40.03 -1.63 -13.69
N ASP A 3 -39.08 -1.55 -14.62
CA ASP A 3 -37.75 -2.13 -14.51
C ASP A 3 -36.99 -1.38 -13.41
N GLU A 4 -37.10 -1.87 -12.18
CA GLU A 4 -36.40 -1.32 -11.02
C GLU A 4 -34.92 -1.65 -11.18
N ARG A 5 -34.18 -0.73 -11.80
CA ARG A 5 -32.73 -0.84 -11.92
C ARG A 5 -32.12 -0.76 -10.53
N VAL A 6 -31.78 -1.91 -9.98
CA VAL A 6 -30.99 -2.00 -8.75
C VAL A 6 -29.64 -1.35 -9.01
N TYR A 7 -29.39 -0.21 -8.38
CA TYR A 7 -28.07 0.42 -8.40
C TYR A 7 -27.13 -0.42 -7.52
N ILE A 8 -26.14 -1.03 -8.14
CA ILE A 8 -25.08 -1.74 -7.43
C ILE A 8 -23.86 -0.82 -7.41
N ASP A 9 -23.33 -0.56 -6.20
CA ASP A 9 -22.11 0.24 -6.07
C ASP A 9 -20.98 -0.46 -6.83
N PRO A 10 -20.25 0.22 -7.73
CA PRO A 10 -19.10 -0.35 -8.44
C PRO A 10 -18.02 -0.95 -7.55
N TRP A 11 -17.93 -0.52 -6.28
CA TRP A 11 -16.99 -1.05 -5.28
C TRP A 11 -17.58 -2.18 -4.43
N SER A 12 -18.83 -2.58 -4.71
CA SER A 12 -19.44 -3.71 -4.00
C SER A 12 -18.58 -4.96 -4.17
N PRO A 13 -18.36 -5.74 -3.10
CA PRO A 13 -17.73 -7.05 -3.21
C PRO A 13 -18.54 -7.96 -4.14
N GLY A 14 -17.86 -8.74 -4.98
CA GLY A 14 -18.52 -9.74 -5.82
C GLY A 14 -17.75 -10.06 -7.09
N THR A 15 -18.17 -11.09 -7.81
CA THR A 15 -17.59 -11.50 -9.10
C THR A 15 -18.28 -10.83 -10.29
N ASP A 16 -19.48 -10.29 -10.08
CA ASP A 16 -20.40 -9.86 -11.15
C ASP A 16 -20.07 -8.48 -11.75
N HIS A 17 -19.02 -7.84 -11.25
CA HIS A 17 -18.52 -6.57 -11.76
C HIS A 17 -17.63 -6.81 -13.01
N GLY A 18 -17.24 -5.74 -13.72
CA GLY A 18 -16.51 -5.85 -15.00
C GLY A 18 -15.23 -6.73 -14.97
N PRO A 19 -14.57 -6.92 -16.12
CA PRO A 19 -13.45 -7.85 -16.26
C PRO A 19 -12.33 -7.57 -15.26
N VAL A 20 -11.67 -8.64 -14.81
CA VAL A 20 -10.42 -8.54 -14.05
C VAL A 20 -9.26 -8.59 -15.05
N LEU A 21 -8.47 -7.52 -15.09
CA LEU A 21 -7.38 -7.37 -16.04
C LEU A 21 -6.05 -7.84 -15.44
N GLU A 22 -5.32 -8.63 -16.21
CA GLU A 22 -3.94 -8.97 -15.93
C GLU A 22 -2.98 -7.85 -16.35
N PRO A 23 -1.76 -7.76 -15.77
CA PRO A 23 -0.78 -6.74 -16.16
C PRO A 23 -0.48 -6.69 -17.67
N VAL A 24 -0.48 -7.84 -18.34
CA VAL A 24 -0.25 -7.93 -19.79
C VAL A 24 -1.41 -7.31 -20.56
N GLU A 25 -2.64 -7.59 -20.15
CA GLU A 25 -3.85 -7.03 -20.78
C GLU A 25 -3.94 -5.52 -20.53
N LEU A 26 -3.65 -5.09 -19.30
CA LEU A 26 -3.60 -3.68 -18.94
C LEU A 26 -2.57 -2.92 -19.78
N TYR A 27 -1.39 -3.51 -19.99
CA TYR A 27 -0.36 -2.93 -20.84
C TYR A 27 -0.77 -2.89 -22.32
N ALA A 28 -1.40 -3.96 -22.82
CA ALA A 28 -1.88 -4.03 -24.20
C ALA A 28 -3.00 -3.01 -24.48
N LEU A 29 -3.88 -2.77 -23.50
CA LEU A 29 -4.94 -1.77 -23.60
C LEU A 29 -4.40 -0.33 -23.48
N GLY A 30 -3.26 -0.14 -22.81
CA GLY A 30 -2.51 1.11 -22.77
C GLY A 30 -3.34 2.27 -22.24
N GLU A 31 -3.32 3.41 -22.96
CA GLU A 31 -4.03 4.64 -22.57
C GLU A 31 -5.57 4.53 -22.67
N ASN A 32 -6.10 3.44 -23.25
CA ASN A 32 -7.53 3.22 -23.37
C ASN A 32 -8.20 2.81 -22.05
N VAL A 33 -7.41 2.40 -21.06
CA VAL A 33 -7.92 2.00 -19.74
C VAL A 33 -7.48 3.01 -18.69
N LYS A 34 -8.48 3.67 -18.08
CA LYS A 34 -8.27 4.52 -16.91
C LYS A 34 -8.55 3.74 -15.65
N VAL A 35 -7.49 3.37 -14.95
CA VAL A 35 -7.60 2.72 -13.64
C VAL A 35 -7.93 3.78 -12.59
N ARG A 36 -9.04 3.56 -11.89
CA ARG A 36 -9.45 4.32 -10.72
C ARG A 36 -9.11 3.53 -9.48
N ILE A 37 -8.54 4.19 -8.47
CA ILE A 37 -8.24 3.58 -7.17
C ILE A 37 -9.47 3.71 -6.27
N ASN A 38 -9.70 2.72 -5.40
CA ASN A 38 -10.80 2.73 -4.44
C ASN A 38 -10.73 4.00 -3.56
N PRO A 39 -11.85 4.71 -3.33
CA PRO A 39 -11.92 5.89 -2.47
C PRO A 39 -11.36 5.69 -1.05
N CYS A 40 -11.44 4.48 -0.49
CA CYS A 40 -10.82 4.11 0.78
C CYS A 40 -9.30 4.28 0.75
N LEU A 41 -8.68 4.04 -0.40
CA LEU A 41 -7.24 4.12 -0.56
C LEU A 41 -6.79 5.51 -1.03
N THR A 42 -7.63 6.29 -1.71
CA THR A 42 -7.28 7.66 -2.20
C THR A 42 -7.65 8.79 -1.25
N GLY A 43 -8.60 8.57 -0.34
CA GLY A 43 -9.09 9.62 0.55
C GLY A 43 -9.91 10.71 -0.13
N GLU A 44 -10.36 10.50 -1.37
CA GLU A 44 -11.15 11.47 -2.13
C GLU A 44 -12.52 11.75 -1.49
N ASP A 45 -13.06 10.80 -0.71
CA ASP A 45 -14.34 10.96 -0.02
C ASP A 45 -14.17 10.78 1.50
N LYS A 46 -13.47 11.73 2.13
CA LYS A 46 -13.21 11.74 3.59
C LYS A 46 -14.48 11.69 4.46
N LYS A 47 -15.65 12.01 3.90
CA LYS A 47 -16.94 11.93 4.61
C LYS A 47 -17.54 10.53 4.60
N LYS A 48 -17.14 9.66 3.65
CA LYS A 48 -17.62 8.28 3.55
C LYS A 48 -16.56 7.25 3.91
N HIS A 49 -15.31 7.53 3.61
CA HIS A 49 -14.19 6.62 3.78
C HIS A 49 -13.13 7.27 4.66
N ASP A 50 -13.30 7.08 5.95
CA ASP A 50 -12.32 7.43 6.95
C ASP A 50 -11.44 6.20 7.20
N PHE A 51 -10.43 6.06 6.34
CA PHE A 51 -9.53 4.92 6.33
C PHE A 51 -8.10 5.40 6.58
N VAL A 52 -7.54 4.98 7.71
CA VAL A 52 -6.18 5.26 8.15
C VAL A 52 -5.47 3.94 8.36
N TYR A 53 -4.32 3.76 7.73
CA TYR A 53 -3.59 2.49 7.81
C TYR A 53 -2.17 2.69 8.32
N ASP A 54 -1.78 2.00 9.39
CA ASP A 54 -0.41 2.03 9.90
C ASP A 54 0.35 0.77 9.45
N VAL A 55 1.45 0.94 8.71
CA VAL A 55 2.27 -0.19 8.24
C VAL A 55 3.11 -0.84 9.35
N ALA A 56 3.29 -0.18 10.49
CA ALA A 56 4.11 -0.68 11.59
C ALA A 56 3.44 -1.84 12.34
N ASP A 57 2.14 -1.70 12.64
CA ASP A 57 1.34 -2.73 13.30
C ASP A 57 0.32 -3.41 12.36
N GLY A 58 0.11 -2.82 11.18
CA GLY A 58 -0.85 -3.29 10.18
C GLY A 58 -2.29 -3.09 10.62
N ARG A 59 -2.57 -2.08 11.45
CA ARG A 59 -3.93 -1.73 11.85
C ARG A 59 -4.53 -0.76 10.84
N ALA A 60 -5.70 -1.13 10.33
CA ALA A 60 -6.61 -0.21 9.69
C ALA A 60 -7.52 0.40 10.78
N MET A 61 -7.68 1.72 10.74
CA MET A 61 -8.43 2.52 11.70
C MET A 61 -9.27 3.57 10.96
N SER A 62 -10.24 4.15 11.67
CA SER A 62 -11.04 5.30 11.26
C SER A 62 -10.78 6.42 12.26
N GLN A 63 -10.73 7.69 11.83
CA GLN A 63 -10.71 8.85 12.74
C GLN A 63 -12.03 8.97 13.51
N GLU A 64 -13.16 8.58 12.91
CA GLU A 64 -14.45 8.45 13.58
C GLU A 64 -14.50 7.15 14.42
N GLU A 65 -14.70 7.31 15.73
CA GLU A 65 -14.82 6.19 16.68
C GLU A 65 -16.03 5.30 16.34
N GLY A 66 -15.81 3.98 16.30
CA GLY A 66 -16.87 2.99 16.11
C GLY A 66 -17.11 2.52 14.68
N LEU A 67 -16.42 3.09 13.68
CA LEU A 67 -16.47 2.61 12.30
C LEU A 67 -15.50 1.44 12.09
N ALA A 68 -16.06 0.26 11.84
CA ALA A 68 -15.28 -0.92 11.45
C ALA A 68 -14.81 -0.78 9.99
N VAL A 69 -13.57 -0.33 9.79
CA VAL A 69 -12.93 -0.23 8.47
C VAL A 69 -12.73 -1.57 7.77
N GLN A 70 -12.83 -2.67 8.52
CA GLN A 70 -12.79 -4.03 7.99
C GLN A 70 -13.89 -4.29 6.97
N LYS A 71 -15.00 -3.55 7.01
CA LYS A 71 -16.09 -3.68 6.02
C LYS A 71 -15.63 -3.36 4.58
N TYR A 72 -14.56 -2.57 4.44
CA TYR A 72 -13.99 -2.20 3.14
C TYR A 72 -13.00 -3.23 2.59
N TYR A 73 -12.58 -4.22 3.39
CA TYR A 73 -11.49 -5.14 3.00
C TYR A 73 -11.84 -6.01 1.79
N ASP A 74 -13.11 -6.37 1.64
CA ASP A 74 -13.60 -7.18 0.51
C ASP A 74 -13.91 -6.35 -0.75
N GLU A 75 -13.82 -5.02 -0.68
CA GLU A 75 -14.01 -4.16 -1.84
C GLU A 75 -12.81 -4.26 -2.79
N PRO A 76 -13.02 -4.13 -4.11
CA PRO A 76 -11.92 -4.09 -5.06
C PRO A 76 -11.08 -2.84 -4.83
N ALA A 77 -9.75 -2.98 -4.92
CA ALA A 77 -8.82 -1.84 -4.77
C ALA A 77 -8.83 -0.91 -5.99
N THR A 78 -9.30 -1.41 -7.15
CA THR A 78 -9.23 -0.72 -8.44
C THR A 78 -10.44 -1.00 -9.32
N LEU A 79 -10.75 -0.05 -10.21
CA LEU A 79 -11.70 -0.19 -11.31
C LEU A 79 -11.08 0.30 -12.63
N PRO A 80 -11.01 -0.53 -13.69
CA PRO A 80 -11.32 -1.96 -13.73
C PRO A 80 -10.51 -2.75 -12.70
N ARG A 81 -11.00 -3.94 -12.32
CA ARG A 81 -10.34 -4.79 -11.32
C ARG A 81 -9.03 -5.31 -11.89
N LEU A 82 -7.98 -5.35 -11.09
CA LEU A 82 -6.66 -5.78 -11.52
C LEU A 82 -6.23 -7.04 -10.76
N THR A 83 -5.51 -7.96 -11.39
CA THR A 83 -4.93 -9.12 -10.67
C THR A 83 -3.66 -8.76 -9.89
N GLN A 84 -3.02 -7.63 -10.22
CA GLN A 84 -1.81 -7.16 -9.57
C GLN A 84 -1.70 -5.64 -9.57
N VAL A 85 -1.39 -5.07 -8.40
CA VAL A 85 -1.03 -3.65 -8.24
C VAL A 85 0.33 -3.53 -7.57
N VAL A 86 0.99 -2.40 -7.79
CA VAL A 86 2.35 -2.16 -7.34
C VAL A 86 2.36 -0.85 -6.56
N ILE A 87 2.56 -0.94 -5.24
CA ILE A 87 2.55 0.21 -4.34
C ILE A 87 4.00 0.58 -4.00
N TYR A 88 4.35 1.86 -4.13
CA TYR A 88 5.70 2.36 -3.87
C TYR A 88 5.66 3.71 -3.15
N THR A 89 6.74 4.12 -2.50
CA THR A 89 6.81 5.38 -1.75
C THR A 89 8.10 6.14 -2.02
N LYS A 90 8.07 7.48 -1.97
CA LYS A 90 9.28 8.32 -2.10
C LYS A 90 10.26 8.14 -0.93
N LEU A 91 9.80 7.61 0.21
CA LEU A 91 10.59 7.53 1.45
C LEU A 91 11.47 6.28 1.55
N ALA A 92 11.23 5.27 0.72
CA ALA A 92 11.88 3.98 0.82
C ALA A 92 12.13 3.36 -0.57
N PRO A 93 13.20 2.55 -0.73
CA PRO A 93 13.55 1.95 -2.02
C PRO A 93 12.64 0.78 -2.39
N TRP A 94 11.94 0.19 -1.43
CA TRP A 94 11.12 -1.00 -1.65
C TRP A 94 9.82 -0.69 -2.38
N VAL A 95 9.31 -1.74 -3.01
CA VAL A 95 8.03 -1.77 -3.69
C VAL A 95 7.23 -2.93 -3.13
N THR A 96 5.95 -2.70 -2.88
CA THR A 96 4.99 -3.71 -2.46
C THR A 96 4.21 -4.19 -3.68
N VAL A 97 4.51 -5.40 -4.14
CA VAL A 97 3.73 -6.05 -5.20
C VAL A 97 2.56 -6.77 -4.54
N VAL A 98 1.35 -6.27 -4.79
CA VAL A 98 0.11 -6.83 -4.28
C VAL A 98 -0.49 -7.70 -5.37
N ARG A 99 -0.79 -8.96 -5.05
CA ARG A 99 -1.44 -9.91 -5.95
C ARG A 99 -2.82 -10.23 -5.39
N ALA A 100 -3.79 -10.39 -6.28
CA ALA A 100 -5.14 -10.80 -5.91
C ALA A 100 -5.09 -12.16 -5.21
N THR A 101 -5.68 -12.27 -4.01
CA THR A 101 -5.80 -13.57 -3.32
C THR A 101 -6.75 -14.51 -4.07
N MET A 102 -7.78 -13.96 -4.72
CA MET A 102 -8.66 -14.67 -5.64
C MET A 102 -8.68 -13.97 -6.99
N HIS A 103 -8.27 -14.68 -8.05
CA HIS A 103 -8.11 -14.10 -9.39
C HIS A 103 -9.42 -13.47 -9.91
N ASP A 104 -10.55 -14.16 -9.78
CA ASP A 104 -11.87 -13.68 -10.24
C ASP A 104 -12.39 -12.43 -9.50
N ARG A 105 -11.84 -12.11 -8.34
CA ARG A 105 -12.20 -10.90 -7.57
C ARG A 105 -11.29 -9.72 -7.87
N GLY A 106 -10.09 -9.96 -8.40
CA GLY A 106 -9.02 -8.98 -8.47
C GLY A 106 -8.47 -8.61 -7.09
N VAL A 107 -7.54 -7.67 -7.06
CA VAL A 107 -6.92 -7.15 -5.83
C VAL A 107 -7.97 -6.40 -5.02
N THR A 108 -8.09 -6.75 -3.74
CA THR A 108 -8.97 -6.06 -2.78
C THR A 108 -8.22 -5.04 -1.94
N VAL A 109 -8.96 -4.19 -1.22
CA VAL A 109 -8.39 -3.28 -0.21
C VAL A 109 -7.67 -4.09 0.89
N GLY A 110 -8.21 -5.24 1.28
CA GLY A 110 -7.58 -6.15 2.24
C GLY A 110 -6.24 -6.69 1.74
N ASP A 111 -6.17 -7.14 0.48
CA ASP A 111 -4.93 -7.61 -0.14
C ASP A 111 -3.83 -6.55 -0.10
N CYS A 112 -4.18 -5.29 -0.38
CA CYS A 112 -3.27 -4.14 -0.29
C CYS A 112 -2.72 -3.98 1.14
N CYS A 113 -3.60 -3.99 2.15
CA CYS A 113 -3.21 -3.83 3.55
C CYS A 113 -2.26 -4.95 4.00
N GLU A 114 -2.65 -6.20 3.79
CA GLU A 114 -1.85 -7.36 4.18
C GLU A 114 -0.48 -7.39 3.48
N SER A 115 -0.46 -7.09 2.18
CA SER A 115 0.78 -7.03 1.41
C SER A 115 1.69 -5.91 1.89
N MET A 116 1.15 -4.73 2.24
CA MET A 116 1.93 -3.63 2.81
C MET A 116 2.50 -4.02 4.18
N LYS A 117 1.68 -4.63 5.06
CA LYS A 117 2.13 -5.13 6.37
C LYS A 117 3.30 -6.10 6.21
N ALA A 118 3.12 -7.10 5.34
CA ALA A 118 4.12 -8.12 5.09
C ALA A 118 5.40 -7.53 4.48
N CYS A 119 5.29 -6.54 3.60
CA CYS A 119 6.43 -5.87 3.00
C CYS A 119 7.25 -5.10 4.05
N TYR A 120 6.59 -4.31 4.90
CA TYR A 120 7.25 -3.45 5.88
C TYR A 120 7.66 -4.16 7.18
N ALA A 121 7.12 -5.35 7.44
CA ALA A 121 7.56 -6.21 8.53
C ALA A 121 8.89 -6.94 8.26
N LYS A 122 9.36 -6.97 7.00
CA LYS A 122 10.63 -7.59 6.62
C LYS A 122 11.82 -6.86 7.28
N PRO A 123 12.90 -7.57 7.64
CA PRO A 123 14.11 -6.94 8.12
C PRO A 123 14.81 -6.19 6.99
N ILE A 124 15.59 -5.19 7.36
CA ILE A 124 16.49 -4.46 6.46
C ILE A 124 17.78 -5.28 6.32
N THR A 125 18.27 -5.39 5.09
CA THR A 125 19.54 -6.07 4.83
C THR A 125 20.73 -5.22 5.26
N GLN A 126 21.88 -5.84 5.51
CA GLN A 126 23.10 -5.12 5.84
C GLN A 126 23.47 -4.10 4.75
N GLU A 127 23.38 -4.48 3.48
CA GLU A 127 23.72 -3.62 2.35
C GLU A 127 22.81 -2.38 2.28
N GLU A 128 21.51 -2.56 2.50
CA GLU A 128 20.55 -1.44 2.55
C GLU A 128 20.85 -0.51 3.74
N TRP A 129 21.26 -1.07 4.88
CA TRP A 129 21.61 -0.30 6.07
C TRP A 129 22.90 0.50 5.87
N GLU A 130 23.91 -0.09 5.24
CA GLU A 130 25.19 0.57 4.96
C GLU A 130 25.09 1.62 3.84
N ALA A 131 24.14 1.46 2.92
CA ALA A 131 23.85 2.44 1.87
C ALA A 131 23.20 3.74 2.41
N LEU A 132 22.73 3.75 3.66
CA LEU A 132 22.12 4.93 4.26
C LEU A 132 23.15 6.03 4.57
N PRO A 133 22.81 7.31 4.32
CA PRO A 133 23.61 8.42 4.82
C PRO A 133 23.75 8.37 6.35
N PRO A 134 24.93 8.68 6.92
CA PRO A 134 25.16 8.59 8.38
C PRO A 134 24.15 9.37 9.23
N ARG A 135 23.64 10.49 8.69
CA ARG A 135 22.59 11.30 9.35
C ARG A 135 21.27 10.53 9.47
N VAL A 136 20.89 9.76 8.45
CA VAL A 136 19.66 8.96 8.47
C VAL A 136 19.81 7.79 9.42
N VAL A 137 20.97 7.12 9.40
CA VAL A 137 21.33 6.06 10.36
C VAL A 137 21.14 6.56 11.80
N ALA A 138 21.71 7.71 12.14
CA ALA A 138 21.58 8.30 13.48
C ALA A 138 20.13 8.62 13.85
N SER A 139 19.31 9.11 12.91
CA SER A 139 17.89 9.37 13.14
C SER A 139 17.09 8.10 13.40
N VAL A 140 17.32 7.05 12.60
CA VAL A 140 16.66 5.75 12.78
C VAL A 140 17.07 5.14 14.12
N GLN A 141 18.36 5.17 14.46
CA GLN A 141 18.86 4.71 15.77
C GLN A 141 18.22 5.45 16.94
N ARG A 142 18.06 6.78 16.83
CA ARG A 142 17.38 7.59 17.85
C ARG A 142 15.91 7.21 17.99
N SER A 143 15.20 7.03 16.87
CA SER A 143 13.80 6.58 16.86
C SER A 143 13.62 5.21 17.53
N LEU A 144 14.57 4.29 17.31
CA LEU A 144 14.58 2.98 17.95
C LEU A 144 14.81 3.07 19.46
N SER A 145 15.76 3.91 19.92
CA SER A 145 16.06 4.08 21.34
C SER A 145 14.91 4.66 22.17
N GLY A 146 14.02 5.45 21.55
CA GLY A 146 12.79 5.96 22.19
C GLY A 146 11.65 4.93 22.23
N SER A 147 11.74 3.86 21.44
CA SER A 147 10.73 2.80 21.38
C SER A 147 11.11 1.70 22.37
N MET A 148 10.36 1.56 23.48
CA MET A 148 10.61 0.56 24.54
C MET A 148 10.76 -0.89 24.05
N GLN A 149 10.35 -1.18 22.81
CA GLN A 149 10.42 -2.49 22.18
C GLN A 149 11.85 -2.92 21.76
N TYR A 150 12.79 -1.99 21.55
CA TYR A 150 14.15 -2.28 21.10
C TYR A 150 15.18 -1.89 22.16
N GLY A 151 15.18 -2.60 23.28
CA GLY A 151 16.02 -2.31 24.47
C GLY A 151 17.54 -2.33 24.26
N TYR A 152 18.06 -2.72 23.09
CA TYR A 152 19.51 -2.74 22.80
C TYR A 152 19.81 -2.55 21.31
N GLY A 153 19.81 -1.29 20.86
CA GLY A 153 20.53 -0.84 19.67
C GLY A 153 20.31 -1.61 18.36
N VAL A 154 21.20 -1.38 17.39
CA VAL A 154 21.21 -2.08 16.11
C VAL A 154 22.04 -3.34 16.28
N THR A 155 21.40 -4.50 16.20
CA THR A 155 22.09 -5.79 16.27
C THR A 155 22.07 -6.47 14.91
N HIS A 156 23.23 -6.99 14.51
CA HIS A 156 23.41 -7.71 13.26
C HIS A 156 23.18 -9.19 13.51
N ALA A 157 22.25 -9.80 12.80
CA ALA A 157 22.01 -11.23 12.86
C ALA A 157 23.02 -11.97 11.95
N PRO A 158 23.35 -13.24 12.24
CA PRO A 158 24.33 -14.02 11.46
C PRO A 158 24.00 -14.18 9.98
N ASN A 159 22.73 -13.96 9.61
CA ASN A 159 22.23 -14.00 8.24
C ASN A 159 22.47 -12.68 7.46
N GLY A 160 23.22 -11.73 8.01
CA GLY A 160 23.45 -10.42 7.39
C GLY A 160 22.21 -9.52 7.39
N SER A 161 21.18 -9.86 8.15
CA SER A 161 20.05 -8.96 8.40
C SER A 161 20.33 -8.10 9.63
N VAL A 162 19.84 -6.88 9.59
CA VAL A 162 19.80 -6.03 10.77
C VAL A 162 18.49 -6.32 11.50
N ASN A 163 18.51 -6.39 12.84
CA ASN A 163 17.29 -6.52 13.66
C ASN A 163 16.42 -5.24 13.66
N ILE A 164 16.34 -4.58 12.52
CA ILE A 164 15.54 -3.41 12.22
C ILE A 164 14.59 -3.80 11.09
N LYS A 165 13.30 -3.55 11.27
CA LYS A 165 12.30 -3.81 10.25
C LYS A 165 12.18 -2.63 9.30
N ARG A 166 11.70 -2.86 8.08
CA ARG A 166 11.53 -1.81 7.07
C ARG A 166 10.63 -0.67 7.54
N PHE A 167 9.61 -0.91 8.36
CA PHE A 167 8.82 0.19 8.92
C PHE A 167 9.66 1.13 9.82
N ASN A 168 10.71 0.64 10.49
CA ASN A 168 11.59 1.49 11.31
C ASN A 168 12.40 2.47 10.45
N TRP A 169 12.61 2.17 9.16
CA TRP A 169 13.19 3.12 8.19
C TRP A 169 12.34 4.38 8.06
N LEU A 170 11.03 4.25 8.19
CA LEU A 170 10.08 5.36 8.11
C LEU A 170 10.05 6.20 9.40
N MET A 171 10.75 5.76 10.46
CA MET A 171 10.81 6.41 11.77
C MET A 171 9.41 6.59 12.38
N GLN A 172 8.85 7.80 12.36
CA GLN A 172 7.50 8.11 12.88
C GLN A 172 6.44 8.21 11.77
N ARG A 173 6.84 8.14 10.50
CA ARG A 173 5.95 8.28 9.34
C ARG A 173 5.43 6.91 8.89
N THR A 174 4.75 6.19 9.78
CA THR A 174 4.26 4.82 9.51
C THR A 174 2.79 4.77 9.13
N VAL A 175 2.05 5.85 9.39
CA VAL A 175 0.66 5.99 8.99
C VAL A 175 0.59 6.41 7.52
N CYS A 176 0.02 5.56 6.68
CA CYS A 176 -0.26 5.84 5.29
C CYS A 176 -1.31 6.95 5.19
N SER A 177 -1.04 7.94 4.35
CA SER A 177 -2.06 8.93 4.00
C SER A 177 -2.98 8.34 2.95
N PHE A 178 -2.59 8.39 1.67
CA PHE A 178 -3.40 7.93 0.55
C PHE A 178 -2.52 7.43 -0.60
N LEU A 179 -3.13 6.64 -1.48
CA LEU A 179 -2.58 6.21 -2.76
C LEU A 179 -2.93 7.22 -3.85
N THR A 180 -1.94 7.56 -4.66
CA THR A 180 -2.04 8.48 -5.78
C THR A 180 -1.32 7.92 -7.00
N VAL A 181 -1.50 8.54 -8.17
CA VAL A 181 -0.76 8.22 -9.38
C VAL A 181 0.21 9.36 -9.68
N ASP A 182 1.50 9.06 -9.79
CA ASP A 182 2.55 10.01 -10.14
C ASP A 182 3.44 9.41 -11.25
N ASP A 183 2.95 9.51 -12.48
CA ASP A 183 3.60 8.94 -13.67
C ASP A 183 5.02 9.51 -13.87
N LYS A 184 5.23 10.79 -13.57
CA LYS A 184 6.54 11.44 -13.71
C LYS A 184 7.56 10.84 -12.75
N TYR A 185 7.15 10.61 -11.51
CA TYR A 185 8.02 9.98 -10.53
C TYR A 185 8.20 8.48 -10.81
N ALA A 186 7.17 7.79 -11.30
CA ALA A 186 7.27 6.39 -11.74
C ALA A 186 8.30 6.23 -12.86
N GLU A 187 8.22 7.06 -13.90
CA GLU A 187 9.15 7.04 -15.03
C GLU A 187 10.59 7.34 -14.57
N LYS A 188 10.78 8.34 -13.71
CA LYS A 188 12.09 8.65 -13.14
C LYS A 188 12.68 7.50 -12.31
N ARG A 189 11.84 6.78 -11.56
CA ARG A 189 12.28 5.73 -10.63
C ARG A 189 12.48 4.37 -11.30
N PHE A 190 11.56 3.99 -12.17
CA PHE A 190 11.49 2.66 -12.76
C PHE A 190 11.86 2.63 -14.25
N GLY A 191 11.93 3.78 -14.92
CA GLY A 191 12.14 3.89 -16.36
C GLY A 191 10.90 3.61 -17.21
N TYR A 192 9.73 3.41 -16.58
CA TYR A 192 8.46 3.21 -17.27
C TYR A 192 7.28 3.74 -16.45
N ARG A 193 6.15 3.94 -17.13
CA ARG A 193 4.84 4.24 -16.55
C ARG A 193 3.90 3.05 -16.77
N ALA A 194 3.08 2.71 -15.78
CA ALA A 194 2.04 1.71 -15.94
C ALA A 194 0.82 2.05 -15.06
N PRO A 195 -0.42 1.73 -15.51
CA PRO A 195 -1.64 2.14 -14.79
C PRO A 195 -1.86 1.44 -13.44
N ASN A 196 -1.04 0.45 -13.10
CA ASN A 196 -1.10 -0.29 -11.84
C ASN A 196 0.02 0.10 -10.85
N LEU A 197 0.74 1.20 -11.11
CA LEU A 197 1.74 1.76 -10.19
C LEU A 197 1.08 2.85 -9.33
N PHE A 198 1.01 2.63 -8.02
CA PHE A 198 0.42 3.57 -7.07
C PHE A 198 1.46 4.10 -6.09
N LEU A 199 1.56 5.43 -6.03
CA LEU A 199 2.39 6.14 -5.08
C LEU A 199 1.65 6.27 -3.75
N MET A 200 2.24 5.67 -2.72
CA MET A 200 1.83 5.80 -1.33
C MET A 200 2.66 6.87 -0.64
N ASP A 201 1.97 7.78 0.02
CA ASP A 201 2.58 8.77 0.90
C ASP A 201 2.27 8.45 2.36
N PHE A 202 3.07 9.00 3.27
CA PHE A 202 2.90 8.83 4.72
C PHE A 202 2.59 10.18 5.36
N THR A 203 1.73 10.20 6.37
CA THR A 203 1.47 11.43 7.12
C THR A 203 2.71 11.88 7.88
N GLU A 204 2.95 13.19 7.92
CA GLU A 204 4.12 13.78 8.57
C GLU A 204 4.15 13.63 10.09
#